data_AF-A0A7J6H8D9-F1
#
_entry.id   AF-A0A7J6H8D9-F1
#
_cell.length_a   1.000
_cell.length_b   1.000
_cell.length_c   1.000
_cell.angle_alpha   90.00
_cell.angle_beta   90.00
_cell.angle_gamma   90.00
#
_symmetry.space_group_name_H-M   'P 1'
#
loop_
_entity.id
_entity.type
_entity.pdbx_description
1 polymer ?
#
loop_
_entity_poly.entity_id
_entity_poly.type
_entity_poly.pdbx_seq_one_letter_code
_entity_poly.pdbx_strand_id
1 'polypeptide(L)'
;MKLENYFRLSSEYEVSVYFWEDLFGLLGNERPDYRWIIIGPAGSNSSFHIDPNSTSAWNAVIKGSKKWVLFPPDVTPPGVHPSLDGAEVIFVPNGWWHLVINLEESVAITQNYVSMSNLLNVLDFLQRPNASELVSETKYRVNLYEKFKNTFEASFPEIIDQLTRKVEEKRAEEKKPSFWDFVTDSKAGAFKFSY
;
A
#
# COMPACT_ATOMS: atom_id res chain seq x y z
N MET A 1 4.60 -37.05 -22.67
CA MET A 1 4.69 -37.12 -21.19
C MET A 1 4.21 -35.79 -20.65
N LYS A 2 3.17 -35.75 -19.81
CA LYS A 2 2.65 -34.51 -19.22
C LYS A 2 3.46 -34.19 -17.95
N LEU A 3 3.95 -32.96 -17.81
CA LEU A 3 4.61 -32.47 -16.60
C LEU A 3 3.62 -31.62 -15.77
N GLU A 4 2.63 -32.29 -15.17
CA GLU A 4 1.64 -31.65 -14.30
C GLU A 4 2.15 -31.50 -12.85
N ASN A 5 3.36 -30.96 -12.69
CA ASN A 5 3.93 -30.54 -11.41
C ASN A 5 3.84 -29.01 -11.29
N TYR A 6 2.64 -28.49 -11.02
CA TYR A 6 2.47 -27.07 -10.68
C TYR A 6 3.12 -26.78 -9.32
N PHE A 7 4.25 -26.07 -9.33
CA PHE A 7 4.97 -25.67 -8.12
C PHE A 7 4.11 -24.71 -7.30
N ARG A 8 3.51 -25.21 -6.22
CA ARG A 8 2.47 -24.48 -5.48
C ARG A 8 3.09 -23.71 -4.32
N LEU A 9 3.65 -22.53 -4.63
CA LEU A 9 4.33 -21.59 -3.72
C LEU A 9 3.76 -21.49 -2.28
N SER A 10 2.46 -21.69 -2.09
CA SER A 10 1.77 -21.74 -0.80
C SER A 10 2.09 -22.94 0.11
N SER A 11 2.85 -23.96 -0.32
CA SER A 11 3.32 -25.06 0.54
C SER A 11 4.73 -24.84 1.12
N GLU A 12 5.49 -23.90 0.56
CA GLU A 12 6.92 -23.76 0.86
C GLU A 12 7.24 -22.76 1.98
N TYR A 13 6.23 -21.99 2.44
CA TYR A 13 6.36 -21.02 3.52
C TYR A 13 4.99 -20.64 4.12
N GLU A 14 5.02 -20.15 5.36
CA GLU A 14 3.86 -19.57 6.04
C GLU A 14 3.94 -18.03 6.04
N VAL A 15 2.78 -17.36 6.06
CA VAL A 15 2.72 -15.90 6.17
C VAL A 15 2.83 -15.52 7.65
N SER A 16 3.67 -14.53 7.96
CA SER A 16 3.88 -14.08 9.34
C SER A 16 2.58 -13.57 9.97
N VAL A 17 2.43 -13.77 11.29
CA VAL A 17 1.28 -13.33 12.10
C VAL A 17 1.04 -11.81 12.13
N TYR A 18 1.93 -11.01 11.54
CA TYR A 18 1.74 -9.57 11.34
C TYR A 18 1.08 -9.23 9.99
N PHE A 19 1.02 -10.17 9.05
CA PHE A 19 0.53 -9.99 7.68
C PHE A 19 -0.53 -11.04 7.28
N TRP A 20 -1.17 -11.67 8.28
CA TRP A 20 -2.17 -12.73 8.08
C TRP A 20 -3.51 -12.20 7.54
N GLU A 21 -3.84 -10.93 7.81
CA GLU A 21 -5.07 -10.29 7.36
C GLU A 21 -4.91 -9.88 5.89
N ASP A 22 -5.67 -10.53 5.02
CA ASP A 22 -5.55 -10.37 3.56
C ASP A 22 -6.95 -10.36 2.91
N LEU A 23 -7.63 -9.21 3.01
CA LEU A 23 -9.02 -8.99 2.62
C LEU A 23 -9.27 -9.20 1.11
N PHE A 24 -8.27 -9.00 0.24
CA PHE A 24 -8.38 -9.40 -1.17
C PHE A 24 -8.54 -10.92 -1.36
N GLY A 25 -8.28 -11.73 -0.34
CA GLY A 25 -8.61 -13.17 -0.32
C GLY A 25 -10.11 -13.45 -0.48
N LEU A 26 -10.99 -12.51 -0.12
CA LEU A 26 -12.44 -12.61 -0.31
C LEU A 26 -12.84 -12.77 -1.78
N LEU A 27 -12.05 -12.21 -2.71
CA LEU A 27 -12.29 -12.32 -4.16
C LEU A 27 -11.98 -13.73 -4.71
N GLY A 28 -11.39 -14.62 -3.91
CA GLY A 28 -11.07 -16.00 -4.30
C GLY A 28 -10.22 -16.07 -5.57
N ASN A 29 -10.78 -16.70 -6.61
CA ASN A 29 -10.11 -16.86 -7.92
C ASN A 29 -10.12 -15.59 -8.80
N GLU A 30 -10.82 -14.53 -8.39
CA GLU A 30 -10.88 -13.26 -9.12
C GLU A 30 -9.91 -12.20 -8.58
N ARG A 31 -9.18 -12.47 -7.50
CA ARG A 31 -8.20 -11.52 -6.94
C ARG A 31 -7.06 -11.22 -7.92
N PRO A 32 -6.45 -10.02 -7.87
CA PRO A 32 -5.22 -9.74 -8.62
C PRO A 32 -4.05 -10.63 -8.17
N ASP A 33 -3.06 -10.83 -9.05
CA ASP A 33 -1.81 -11.49 -8.66
C ASP A 33 -1.10 -10.67 -7.57
N TYR A 34 -0.61 -11.37 -6.54
CA TYR A 34 -0.30 -10.79 -5.23
C TYR A 34 0.86 -11.47 -4.47
N ARG A 35 1.55 -12.44 -5.08
CA ARG A 35 2.68 -13.18 -4.48
C ARG A 35 3.74 -13.47 -5.53
N TRP A 36 4.99 -13.08 -5.28
CA TRP A 36 6.09 -13.29 -6.23
C TRP A 36 7.38 -13.77 -5.53
N ILE A 37 8.16 -14.57 -6.25
CA ILE A 37 9.59 -14.79 -5.92
C ILE A 37 10.38 -13.76 -6.73
N ILE A 38 11.23 -12.98 -6.07
CA ILE A 38 12.14 -12.03 -6.70
C ILE A 38 13.56 -12.59 -6.61
N ILE A 39 14.12 -12.95 -7.77
CA ILE A 39 15.52 -13.39 -7.92
C ILE A 39 16.26 -12.32 -8.75
N GLY A 40 17.44 -11.90 -8.32
CA GLY A 40 18.25 -10.95 -9.07
C GLY A 40 19.74 -10.93 -8.69
N PRO A 41 20.64 -10.65 -9.65
CA PRO A 41 22.09 -10.55 -9.38
C PRO A 41 22.43 -9.27 -8.61
N ALA A 42 23.64 -9.23 -8.03
CA ALA A 42 24.18 -8.02 -7.42
C ALA A 42 24.15 -6.83 -8.40
N GLY A 43 23.81 -5.64 -7.90
CA GLY A 43 23.65 -4.40 -8.67
C GLY A 43 22.30 -4.24 -9.38
N SER A 44 21.51 -5.30 -9.55
CA SER A 44 20.14 -5.18 -10.05
C SER A 44 19.24 -4.46 -9.03
N ASN A 45 18.29 -3.69 -9.54
CA ASN A 45 17.47 -2.78 -8.74
C ASN A 45 16.08 -2.60 -9.35
N SER A 46 15.17 -2.03 -8.57
CA SER A 46 13.93 -1.44 -9.06
C SER A 46 14.08 0.06 -9.28
N SER A 47 13.19 0.67 -10.07
CA SER A 47 12.87 2.09 -9.89
C SER A 47 12.28 2.36 -8.49
N PHE A 48 12.05 3.63 -8.14
CA PHE A 48 11.05 3.90 -7.11
C PHE A 48 9.72 3.31 -7.61
N HIS A 49 9.09 2.36 -6.89
CA HIS A 49 7.94 1.63 -7.45
C HIS A 49 6.82 1.13 -6.47
N ILE A 50 5.82 0.39 -7.01
CA ILE A 50 4.41 0.33 -6.53
C ILE A 50 3.95 -0.96 -5.80
N ASP A 51 3.03 -0.78 -4.86
CA ASP A 51 2.11 -1.76 -4.26
C ASP A 51 0.73 -1.56 -4.93
N PRO A 52 0.49 -2.19 -6.08
CA PRO A 52 -0.66 -1.90 -6.92
C PRO A 52 -1.97 -2.00 -6.14
N ASN A 53 -2.96 -1.20 -6.54
CA ASN A 53 -4.26 -1.12 -5.88
C ASN A 53 -4.25 -0.49 -4.48
N SER A 54 -3.23 0.31 -4.13
CA SER A 54 -3.04 0.86 -2.77
C SER A 54 -2.86 -0.23 -1.69
N THR A 55 -2.36 -1.40 -2.09
CA THR A 55 -2.04 -2.50 -1.18
C THR A 55 -0.90 -2.12 -0.21
N SER A 56 -0.62 -2.99 0.74
CA SER A 56 0.62 -2.98 1.51
C SER A 56 1.36 -4.28 1.23
N ALA A 57 2.69 -4.26 1.19
CA ALA A 57 3.49 -5.45 1.01
C ALA A 57 4.44 -5.75 2.17
N TRP A 58 4.86 -7.01 2.22
CA TRP A 58 6.01 -7.48 2.97
C TRP A 58 7.00 -8.18 2.04
N ASN A 59 8.30 -8.09 2.34
CA ASN A 59 9.38 -8.70 1.58
C ASN A 59 10.31 -9.50 2.51
N ALA A 60 10.38 -10.82 2.34
CA ALA A 60 11.26 -11.70 3.11
C ALA A 60 12.46 -12.10 2.25
N VAL A 61 13.66 -11.63 2.62
CA VAL A 61 14.92 -12.02 1.96
C VAL A 61 15.36 -13.38 2.48
N ILE A 62 15.53 -14.34 1.57
CA ILE A 62 15.91 -15.73 1.85
C ILE A 62 17.42 -15.93 1.63
N LYS A 63 17.99 -15.27 0.63
CA LYS A 63 19.43 -15.26 0.30
C LYS A 63 19.84 -13.86 -0.16
N GLY A 64 21.09 -13.49 0.14
CA GLY A 64 21.69 -12.22 -0.26
C GLY A 64 21.23 -11.07 0.62
N SER A 65 21.51 -9.84 0.19
CA SER A 65 21.16 -8.63 0.94
C SER A 65 20.61 -7.54 0.01
N LYS A 66 19.62 -6.80 0.52
CA LYS A 66 18.91 -5.73 -0.19
C LYS A 66 19.04 -4.42 0.55
N LYS A 67 19.43 -3.35 -0.16
CA LYS A 67 19.34 -1.97 0.34
C LYS A 67 18.01 -1.37 -0.09
N TRP A 68 17.28 -0.81 0.86
CA TRP A 68 16.02 -0.10 0.63
C TRP A 68 16.25 1.41 0.78
N VAL A 69 15.54 2.20 -0.03
CA VAL A 69 15.41 3.65 0.12
C VAL A 69 13.92 3.94 0.13
N LEU A 70 13.42 4.61 1.17
CA LEU A 70 12.00 4.94 1.32
C LEU A 70 11.80 6.44 1.54
N PHE A 71 10.70 6.98 1.03
CA PHE A 71 10.19 8.33 1.31
C PHE A 71 8.71 8.23 1.74
N PRO A 72 8.21 9.10 2.62
CA PRO A 72 6.80 9.09 3.03
C PRO A 72 5.86 9.51 1.88
N PRO A 73 4.54 9.25 1.99
CA PRO A 73 3.59 9.38 0.87
C PRO A 73 3.53 10.78 0.25
N ASP A 74 3.73 11.80 1.09
CA ASP A 74 3.67 13.22 0.78
C ASP A 74 4.98 13.78 0.20
N VAL A 75 6.04 12.97 0.12
CA VAL A 75 7.36 13.39 -0.38
C VAL A 75 7.76 12.57 -1.61
N THR A 76 7.53 13.14 -2.79
CA THR A 76 8.06 12.63 -4.07
C THR A 76 9.59 12.54 -4.02
N PRO A 77 10.20 11.38 -4.35
CA PRO A 77 11.66 11.24 -4.31
C PRO A 77 12.37 12.18 -5.30
N PRO A 78 13.58 12.69 -4.99
CA PRO A 78 14.34 13.56 -5.87
C PRO A 78 14.59 12.91 -7.25
N GLY A 79 14.25 13.63 -8.33
CA GLY A 79 14.39 13.16 -9.71
C GLY A 79 13.23 12.28 -10.21
N VAL A 80 12.24 11.97 -9.37
CA VAL A 80 11.00 11.33 -9.82
C VAL A 80 10.00 12.40 -10.26
N HIS A 81 9.49 12.24 -11.48
CA HIS A 81 8.50 13.14 -12.08
C HIS A 81 7.18 12.38 -12.29
N PRO A 82 6.27 12.39 -11.29
CA PRO A 82 5.00 11.67 -11.38
C PRO A 82 4.15 12.18 -12.55
N SER A 83 3.57 11.25 -13.32
CA SER A 83 2.61 11.60 -14.37
C SER A 83 1.31 12.15 -13.76
N LEU A 84 0.65 13.08 -14.47
CA LEU A 84 -0.54 13.81 -13.98
C LEU A 84 -1.76 12.90 -13.72
N ASP A 85 -1.76 11.70 -14.28
CA ASP A 85 -2.77 10.64 -14.16
C ASP A 85 -2.39 9.54 -13.14
N GLY A 86 -1.16 9.57 -12.60
CA GLY A 86 -0.61 8.54 -11.73
C GLY A 86 -0.14 7.25 -12.43
N ALA A 87 -0.14 7.19 -13.77
CA ALA A 87 0.20 5.98 -14.53
C ALA A 87 1.63 5.45 -14.32
N GLU A 88 2.60 6.34 -14.08
CA GLU A 88 3.97 5.97 -13.66
C GLU A 88 4.26 6.41 -12.20
N VAL A 89 3.30 6.24 -11.27
CA VAL A 89 3.43 6.68 -9.86
C VAL A 89 3.26 5.56 -8.84
N ILE A 90 4.30 5.41 -8.01
CA ILE A 90 4.76 4.08 -7.61
C ILE A 90 5.82 4.19 -6.45
N PHE A 91 5.65 4.13 -5.11
CA PHE A 91 4.66 3.75 -4.07
C PHE A 91 4.67 2.31 -3.40
N VAL A 92 5.44 2.03 -2.33
CA VAL A 92 5.22 0.97 -1.28
C VAL A 92 5.64 1.43 0.13
N PRO A 93 4.96 1.05 1.25
CA PRO A 93 3.58 0.58 1.41
C PRO A 93 2.63 1.74 1.76
N ASN A 94 1.30 1.49 1.80
CA ASN A 94 0.24 2.49 1.56
C ASN A 94 0.68 3.98 1.52
N GLY A 95 0.94 4.44 0.30
CA GLY A 95 1.38 5.78 -0.04
C GLY A 95 2.90 5.99 -0.12
N TRP A 96 3.71 5.41 0.77
CA TRP A 96 5.17 5.66 0.85
C TRP A 96 5.85 5.32 -0.46
N TRP A 97 6.86 6.06 -0.92
CA TRP A 97 7.69 5.64 -2.06
C TRP A 97 8.81 4.71 -1.61
N HIS A 98 9.19 3.74 -2.44
CA HIS A 98 10.35 2.89 -2.14
C HIS A 98 11.14 2.47 -3.39
N LEU A 99 12.45 2.26 -3.22
CA LEU A 99 13.37 1.68 -4.21
C LEU A 99 14.23 0.61 -3.54
N VAL A 100 14.51 -0.48 -4.27
CA VAL A 100 15.26 -1.64 -3.77
C VAL A 100 16.47 -1.93 -4.66
N ILE A 101 17.63 -2.13 -4.05
CA ILE A 101 18.88 -2.52 -4.72
C ILE A 101 19.35 -3.86 -4.13
N ASN A 102 19.57 -4.86 -4.99
CA ASN A 102 20.24 -6.10 -4.61
C ASN A 102 21.74 -5.83 -4.47
N LEU A 103 22.29 -5.90 -3.25
CA LEU A 103 23.73 -5.73 -3.01
C LEU A 103 24.50 -7.00 -3.36
N GLU A 104 23.85 -8.15 -3.25
CA GLU A 104 24.35 -9.49 -3.57
C GLU A 104 23.39 -10.21 -4.53
N GLU A 105 23.79 -11.37 -5.06
CA GLU A 105 22.85 -12.30 -5.69
C GLU A 105 21.76 -12.71 -4.67
N SER A 106 20.53 -12.23 -4.90
CA SER A 106 19.48 -12.20 -3.90
C SER A 106 18.25 -13.00 -4.33
N VAL A 107 17.66 -13.71 -3.37
CA VAL A 107 16.36 -14.40 -3.50
C VAL A 107 15.46 -13.90 -2.37
N ALA A 108 14.26 -13.46 -2.71
CA ALA A 108 13.24 -13.04 -1.74
C ALA A 108 11.84 -13.49 -2.17
N ILE A 109 10.94 -13.62 -1.20
CA ILE A 109 9.49 -13.73 -1.44
C ILE A 109 8.85 -12.41 -1.03
N THR A 110 7.90 -11.95 -1.84
CA THR A 110 7.11 -10.75 -1.55
C THR A 110 5.63 -11.08 -1.69
N GLN A 111 4.77 -10.47 -0.87
CA GLN A 111 3.32 -10.48 -1.06
C GLN A 111 2.71 -9.11 -0.84
N ASN A 112 1.62 -8.85 -1.57
CA ASN A 112 0.77 -7.69 -1.44
C ASN A 112 -0.56 -8.10 -0.80
N TYR A 113 -0.98 -7.39 0.24
CA TYR A 113 -2.18 -7.68 1.03
C TYR A 113 -3.03 -6.42 1.25
N VAL A 114 -4.30 -6.67 1.58
CA VAL A 114 -5.24 -5.62 2.02
C VAL A 114 -5.66 -5.93 3.45
N SER A 115 -5.59 -4.93 4.31
CA SER A 115 -5.91 -4.99 5.73
C SER A 115 -6.95 -3.93 6.06
N MET A 116 -7.58 -4.03 7.23
CA MET A 116 -8.47 -3.01 7.77
C MET A 116 -7.78 -1.64 7.90
N SER A 117 -6.44 -1.60 7.97
CA SER A 117 -5.65 -0.36 8.06
C SER A 117 -5.50 0.41 6.74
N ASN A 118 -5.55 -0.26 5.58
CA ASN A 118 -5.47 0.38 4.25
C ASN A 118 -6.75 0.23 3.40
N LEU A 119 -7.76 -0.50 3.87
CA LEU A 119 -9.02 -0.78 3.16
C LEU A 119 -9.64 0.45 2.46
N LEU A 120 -9.82 1.57 3.16
CA LEU A 120 -10.41 2.78 2.56
C LEU A 120 -9.56 3.36 1.42
N ASN A 121 -8.24 3.26 1.52
CA ASN A 121 -7.30 3.79 0.51
C ASN A 121 -7.21 2.85 -0.71
N VAL A 122 -7.45 1.55 -0.52
CA VAL A 122 -7.67 0.56 -1.59
C VAL A 122 -8.99 0.82 -2.31
N LEU A 123 -10.07 1.10 -1.57
CA LEU A 123 -11.36 1.43 -2.15
C LEU A 123 -11.33 2.75 -2.94
N ASP A 124 -10.73 3.81 -2.39
CA ASP A 124 -10.49 5.08 -3.10
C ASP A 124 -9.70 4.87 -4.40
N PHE A 125 -8.61 4.09 -4.37
CA PHE A 125 -7.84 3.79 -5.57
C PHE A 125 -8.69 3.07 -6.62
N LEU A 126 -9.44 2.04 -6.22
CA LEU A 126 -10.23 1.22 -7.15
C LEU A 126 -11.43 1.97 -7.76
N GLN A 127 -11.90 3.05 -7.15
CA GLN A 127 -12.94 3.93 -7.71
C GLN A 127 -12.43 4.84 -8.85
N ARG A 128 -11.10 5.02 -9.01
CA ARG A 128 -10.56 6.01 -9.95
C ARG A 128 -10.86 5.62 -11.41
N PRO A 129 -11.18 6.57 -12.31
CA PRO A 129 -11.57 6.26 -13.69
C PRO A 129 -10.57 5.42 -14.49
N ASN A 130 -9.27 5.54 -14.20
CA ASN A 130 -8.19 4.78 -14.82
C ASN A 130 -7.72 3.56 -14.00
N ALA A 131 -8.36 3.25 -12.86
CA ALA A 131 -7.92 2.15 -11.98
C ALA A 131 -7.84 0.80 -12.73
N SER A 132 -8.75 0.53 -13.66
CA SER A 132 -8.74 -0.68 -14.50
C SER A 132 -7.51 -0.82 -15.40
N GLU A 133 -6.79 0.27 -15.67
CA GLU A 133 -5.52 0.27 -16.42
C GLU A 133 -4.33 0.08 -15.45
N LEU A 134 -4.42 0.67 -14.25
CA LEU A 134 -3.36 0.69 -13.23
C LEU A 134 -3.33 -0.55 -12.30
N VAL A 135 -4.43 -1.30 -12.19
CA VAL A 135 -4.47 -2.58 -11.45
C VAL A 135 -3.44 -3.54 -12.05
N SER A 136 -2.53 -4.08 -11.24
CA SER A 136 -1.52 -5.04 -11.71
C SER A 136 -2.13 -6.30 -12.32
N GLU A 137 -1.37 -6.93 -13.22
CA GLU A 137 -1.48 -8.33 -13.67
C GLU A 137 -2.71 -9.10 -13.16
N THR A 138 -3.82 -8.96 -13.90
CA THR A 138 -5.00 -9.83 -13.79
C THR A 138 -5.89 -9.65 -15.01
N LYS A 139 -6.63 -10.71 -15.32
CA LYS A 139 -7.71 -10.80 -16.32
C LYS A 139 -9.05 -10.25 -15.80
N TYR A 140 -9.14 -9.87 -14.52
CA TYR A 140 -10.39 -9.50 -13.84
C TYR A 140 -10.45 -8.02 -13.38
N ARG A 141 -9.68 -7.12 -14.00
CA ARG A 141 -9.61 -5.69 -13.61
C ARG A 141 -10.95 -4.96 -13.70
N VAL A 142 -11.82 -5.36 -14.63
CA VAL A 142 -13.13 -4.74 -14.86
C VAL A 142 -14.05 -5.02 -13.67
N ASN A 143 -14.63 -3.95 -13.11
CA ASN A 143 -15.52 -3.95 -11.93
C ASN A 143 -14.87 -4.50 -10.65
N LEU A 144 -13.53 -4.49 -10.54
CA LEU A 144 -12.81 -4.98 -9.35
C LEU A 144 -13.23 -4.23 -8.06
N TYR A 145 -13.49 -2.91 -8.15
CA TYR A 145 -14.06 -2.11 -7.06
C TYR A 145 -15.37 -2.71 -6.54
N GLU A 146 -16.37 -2.84 -7.42
CA GLU A 146 -17.69 -3.35 -7.08
C GLU A 146 -17.61 -4.77 -6.52
N LYS A 147 -16.82 -5.65 -7.16
CA LYS A 147 -16.62 -7.01 -6.65
C LYS A 147 -16.05 -7.00 -5.24
N PHE A 148 -14.98 -6.25 -5.00
CA PHE A 148 -14.32 -6.22 -3.70
C PHE A 148 -15.22 -5.60 -2.63
N LYS A 149 -15.86 -4.45 -2.91
CA LYS A 149 -16.80 -3.80 -1.98
C LYS A 149 -17.96 -4.72 -1.62
N ASN A 150 -18.68 -5.26 -2.61
CA ASN A 150 -19.86 -6.08 -2.35
C ASN A 150 -19.51 -7.40 -1.62
N THR A 151 -18.38 -8.05 -1.93
CA THR A 151 -17.93 -9.24 -1.19
C THR A 151 -17.43 -8.91 0.22
N PHE A 152 -16.78 -7.75 0.41
CA PHE A 152 -16.39 -7.27 1.74
C PHE A 152 -17.60 -6.95 2.60
N GLU A 153 -18.58 -6.18 2.10
CA GLU A 153 -19.79 -5.81 2.85
C GLU A 153 -20.68 -7.03 3.18
N ALA A 154 -20.73 -8.03 2.30
CA ALA A 154 -21.40 -9.30 2.58
C ALA A 154 -20.71 -10.12 3.68
N SER A 155 -19.40 -9.90 3.90
CA SER A 155 -18.60 -10.59 4.93
C SER A 155 -18.50 -9.80 6.24
N PHE A 156 -18.51 -8.47 6.13
CA PHE A 156 -18.27 -7.49 7.19
C PHE A 156 -19.23 -6.28 7.04
N PRO A 157 -20.53 -6.42 7.34
CA PRO A 157 -21.51 -5.34 7.21
C PRO A 157 -21.14 -4.09 8.02
N GLU A 158 -21.55 -2.91 7.53
CA GLU A 158 -21.35 -1.58 8.13
C GLU A 158 -19.89 -1.12 8.36
N ILE A 159 -18.88 -1.99 8.24
CA ILE A 159 -17.48 -1.65 8.56
C ILE A 159 -16.94 -0.50 7.69
N ILE A 160 -17.30 -0.44 6.40
CA ILE A 160 -16.88 0.66 5.52
C ILE A 160 -17.45 2.00 6.02
N ASP A 161 -18.73 2.04 6.41
CA ASP A 161 -19.38 3.25 6.93
C ASP A 161 -18.80 3.68 8.29
N GLN A 162 -18.56 2.71 9.17
CA GLN A 162 -17.95 2.95 10.49
C GLN A 162 -16.51 3.50 10.38
N LEU A 163 -15.70 2.95 9.47
CA LEU A 163 -14.35 3.45 9.18
C LEU A 163 -14.39 4.83 8.52
N THR A 164 -15.29 5.04 7.55
CA THR A 164 -15.45 6.32 6.85
C THR A 164 -15.82 7.43 7.83
N ARG A 165 -16.86 7.22 8.64
CA ARG A 165 -17.29 8.18 9.68
C ARG A 165 -16.15 8.51 10.65
N LYS A 166 -15.37 7.52 11.09
CA LYS A 166 -14.21 7.72 11.98
C LYS A 166 -13.10 8.56 11.33
N VAL A 167 -12.89 8.44 10.02
CA VAL A 167 -11.95 9.28 9.26
C VAL A 167 -12.49 10.71 9.09
N GLU A 168 -13.79 10.88 8.87
CA GLU A 168 -14.43 12.20 8.82
C GLU A 168 -14.40 12.91 10.18
N GLU A 169 -14.73 12.20 11.27
CA GLU A 169 -14.59 12.66 12.65
C GLU A 169 -13.16 13.15 12.91
N LYS A 170 -12.14 12.32 12.65
CA LYS A 170 -10.72 12.70 12.83
C LYS A 170 -10.30 13.90 11.98
N ARG A 171 -10.71 13.95 10.70
CA ARG A 171 -10.47 15.11 9.80
C ARG A 171 -11.19 16.38 10.27
N ALA A 172 -12.32 16.26 10.96
CA ALA A 172 -13.02 17.39 11.57
C ALA A 172 -12.36 17.84 12.89
N GLU A 173 -11.67 16.95 13.61
CA GLU A 173 -10.85 17.30 14.76
C GLU A 173 -9.54 17.99 14.37
N GLU A 174 -8.84 17.46 13.37
CA GLU A 174 -7.61 18.05 12.81
C GLU A 174 -7.83 19.45 12.19
N LYS A 175 -9.07 19.80 11.86
CA LYS A 175 -9.48 21.13 11.37
C LYS A 175 -9.90 22.10 12.48
N LYS A 176 -10.00 21.67 13.75
CA LYS A 176 -10.20 22.59 14.87
C LYS A 176 -8.86 23.29 15.14
N PRO A 177 -8.82 24.63 15.28
CA PRO A 177 -7.59 25.31 15.66
C PRO A 177 -7.10 24.76 16.99
N SER A 178 -5.83 24.38 17.05
CA SER A 178 -5.25 23.81 18.27
C SER A 178 -5.11 24.88 19.35
N PHE A 179 -4.90 24.43 20.59
CA PHE A 179 -4.55 25.33 21.69
C PHE A 179 -3.31 26.19 21.37
N TRP A 180 -2.34 25.65 20.61
CA TRP A 180 -1.13 26.37 20.22
C TRP A 180 -1.36 27.41 19.13
N ASP A 181 -2.30 27.18 18.21
CA ASP A 181 -2.70 28.18 17.21
C ASP A 181 -3.35 29.40 17.91
N PHE A 182 -4.22 29.15 18.90
CA PHE A 182 -4.82 30.22 19.70
C PHE A 182 -3.79 31.00 20.55
N VAL A 183 -2.76 30.31 21.05
CA VAL A 183 -1.66 30.94 21.81
C VAL A 183 -0.65 31.68 20.91
N THR A 184 -0.62 31.40 19.60
CA THR A 184 0.30 32.07 18.65
C THR A 184 -0.35 33.23 17.88
N ASP A 185 -1.67 33.21 17.65
CA ASP A 185 -2.41 34.33 17.04
C ASP A 185 -2.63 35.53 18.00
N SER A 186 -2.07 35.47 19.22
CA SER A 186 -2.21 36.53 20.21
C SER A 186 -1.39 37.78 19.84
N LYS A 187 -2.05 38.77 19.22
CA LYS A 187 -1.63 40.20 19.26
C LYS A 187 -1.79 40.81 20.67
N ALA A 188 -1.49 40.05 21.72
CA ALA A 188 -1.71 40.43 23.11
C ALA A 188 -0.51 40.00 23.97
N GLY A 189 0.14 40.98 24.61
CA GLY A 189 1.06 40.76 25.73
C GLY A 189 2.36 39.98 25.42
N ALA A 190 3.40 40.69 24.97
CA ALA A 190 4.74 40.12 25.01
C ALA A 190 5.14 39.81 26.47
N PHE A 191 5.38 38.52 26.77
CA PHE A 191 5.81 38.07 28.10
C PHE A 191 7.20 38.62 28.43
N LYS A 192 7.24 39.72 29.20
CA LYS A 192 8.49 40.23 29.79
C LYS A 192 8.86 39.37 31.00
N PHE A 193 9.91 38.57 30.86
CA PHE A 193 10.69 38.11 32.00
C PHE A 193 11.60 39.25 32.48
N SER A 194 11.42 39.67 33.72
CA SER A 194 12.37 40.52 34.45
C SER A 194 13.36 39.65 35.21
N TYR A 195 14.65 39.85 34.94
CA TYR A 195 15.75 39.47 35.82
C TYR A 195 15.99 40.59 36.85
#